data_AF-A0A023X323-F1
#
_entry.id   AF-A0A023X323-F1
#
_cell.length_a   1.000
_cell.length_b   1.000
_cell.length_c   1.000
_cell.angle_alpha   90.00
_cell.angle_beta   90.00
_cell.angle_gamma   90.00
#
_symmetry.space_group_name_H-M   'P 1'
#
loop_
_entity.id
_entity.type
_entity.pdbx_description
1 polymer ?
#
loop_
_entity_poly.entity_id
_entity_poly.type
_entity_poly.pdbx_seq_one_letter_code
_entity_poly.pdbx_strand_id
1 'polypeptide(L)'
;MRSVVAIFLGLVLAMVIGLLVVFGFFAPILSFVFGLEGGAWIGSLLPSLLVLFAAAFSFYFGGMAAAYHARTRRRLHGTLVGVVAGAASLLANLLGVGAGTQATETPGLIALYLLVIAVSIAAATVGGKRGEALYAYNRKFSPPEKTSRKPSRRRDGS
;
A
#
# COMPACT_ATOMS: atom_id res chain seq x y z
N MET A 1 -14.55 12.65 -8.44
CA MET A 1 -14.45 12.11 -7.07
C MET A 1 -14.01 10.64 -6.95
N ARG A 2 -14.05 9.79 -8.01
CA ARG A 2 -13.75 8.34 -7.89
C ARG A 2 -12.25 7.95 -7.86
N SER A 3 -11.35 8.85 -8.23
CA SER A 3 -9.90 8.60 -8.29
C SER A 3 -9.26 8.56 -6.89
N VAL A 4 -9.62 9.52 -6.02
CA VAL A 4 -9.15 9.58 -4.62
C VAL A 4 -9.62 8.36 -3.83
N VAL A 5 -10.86 7.90 -4.07
CA VAL A 5 -11.41 6.71 -3.41
C VAL A 5 -10.59 5.46 -3.71
N ALA A 6 -10.08 5.29 -4.94
CA ALA A 6 -9.26 4.14 -5.28
C ALA A 6 -7.91 4.14 -4.54
N ILE A 7 -7.29 5.31 -4.36
CA ILE A 7 -6.06 5.46 -3.58
C ILE A 7 -6.33 5.17 -2.10
N PHE A 8 -7.41 5.73 -1.55
CA PHE A 8 -7.82 5.50 -0.17
C PHE A 8 -8.10 4.03 0.11
N LEU A 9 -8.82 3.35 -0.79
CA LEU A 9 -9.10 1.91 -0.65
C LEU A 9 -7.81 1.09 -0.68
N GLY A 10 -6.87 1.41 -1.57
CA GLY A 10 -5.56 0.76 -1.62
C GLY A 10 -4.74 0.99 -0.35
N LEU A 11 -4.80 2.20 0.22
CA LEU A 11 -4.12 2.54 1.46
C LEU A 11 -4.71 1.80 2.67
N VAL A 12 -6.04 1.76 2.79
CA VAL A 12 -6.74 1.00 3.83
C VAL A 12 -6.41 -0.48 3.72
N LEU A 13 -6.47 -1.05 2.51
CA LEU A 13 -6.13 -2.44 2.30
C LEU A 13 -4.67 -2.74 2.67
N ALA A 14 -3.74 -1.86 2.29
CA ALA A 14 -2.34 -1.99 2.70
C ALA A 14 -2.21 -2.00 4.23
N MET A 15 -2.88 -1.08 4.93
CA MET A 15 -2.83 -1.05 6.40
C MET A 15 -3.39 -2.33 7.02
N VAL A 16 -4.54 -2.81 6.55
CA VAL A 16 -5.16 -4.04 7.06
C VAL A 16 -4.25 -5.25 6.84
N ILE A 17 -3.65 -5.37 5.65
CA ILE A 17 -2.71 -6.46 5.34
C ILE A 17 -1.47 -6.35 6.22
N GLY A 18 -0.93 -5.15 6.40
CA GLY A 18 0.25 -4.93 7.26
C GLY A 18 -0.01 -5.29 8.70
N LEU A 19 -1.15 -4.85 9.25
CA LEU A 19 -1.62 -5.24 10.57
C LEU A 19 -1.76 -6.76 10.68
N LEU A 20 -2.38 -7.41 9.70
CA LEU A 20 -2.59 -8.86 9.71
C LEU A 20 -1.26 -9.64 9.64
N VAL A 21 -0.29 -9.17 8.86
CA VAL A 21 1.03 -9.79 8.74
C VAL A 21 1.82 -9.61 10.05
N VAL A 22 1.86 -8.40 10.59
CA VAL A 22 2.63 -8.09 11.81
C VAL A 22 2.00 -8.74 13.04
N PHE A 23 0.70 -8.56 13.27
CA PHE A 23 0.02 -9.06 14.47
C PHE A 23 -0.50 -10.49 14.33
N GLY A 24 -0.78 -10.96 13.12
CA GLY A 24 -1.23 -12.34 12.91
C GLY A 24 -0.06 -13.29 12.72
N PHE A 25 0.72 -13.08 11.67
CA PHE A 25 1.78 -14.03 11.29
C PHE A 25 3.05 -13.85 12.12
N PHE A 26 3.47 -12.60 12.37
CA PHE A 26 4.71 -12.33 13.08
C PHE A 26 4.58 -12.28 14.59
N ALA A 27 3.41 -12.04 15.18
CA ALA A 27 3.25 -12.05 16.63
C ALA A 27 3.79 -13.31 17.34
N PRO A 28 3.54 -14.56 16.89
CA PRO A 28 4.12 -15.75 17.53
C PRO A 28 5.64 -15.83 17.34
N ILE A 29 6.17 -15.42 16.18
CA ILE A 29 7.60 -15.41 15.88
C ILE A 29 8.32 -14.37 16.75
N LEU A 30 7.74 -13.17 16.86
CA LEU A 30 8.23 -12.10 17.71
C LEU A 30 8.18 -12.55 19.18
N SER A 31 7.09 -13.18 19.62
CA SER A 31 6.97 -13.69 21.00
C SER A 31 8.02 -14.78 21.30
N PHE A 32 8.33 -15.64 20.33
CA PHE A 32 9.35 -16.68 20.48
C PHE A 32 10.77 -16.10 20.52
N VAL A 33 11.09 -15.14 19.64
CA VAL A 33 12.43 -14.55 19.52
C VAL A 33 12.72 -13.56 20.65
N PHE A 34 11.73 -12.78 21.07
CA PHE A 34 11.88 -11.78 22.13
C PHE A 34 11.55 -12.30 23.53
N GLY A 35 10.82 -13.41 23.63
CA GLY A 35 10.37 -13.98 24.90
C GLY A 35 11.31 -15.01 25.53
N LEU A 36 12.30 -15.54 24.78
CA LEU A 36 13.23 -16.56 25.27
C LEU A 36 14.66 -16.22 24.81
N GLU A 37 15.42 -15.55 25.68
CA GLU A 37 16.89 -15.47 25.73
C GLU A 37 17.64 -15.58 24.37
N GLY A 38 17.35 -14.67 23.43
CA GLY A 38 18.03 -14.60 22.13
C GLY A 38 19.12 -13.53 22.12
N GLY A 39 20.39 -13.94 22.02
CA GLY A 39 21.57 -13.07 22.09
C GLY A 39 21.54 -11.81 21.20
N ALA A 40 22.28 -10.79 21.64
CA ALA A 40 22.26 -9.38 21.19
C ALA A 40 22.29 -9.09 19.67
N TRP A 41 22.64 -10.07 18.83
CA TRP A 41 22.65 -9.94 17.36
C TRP A 41 21.30 -10.25 16.69
N ILE A 42 20.47 -11.10 17.28
CA ILE A 42 19.13 -11.46 16.75
C ILE A 42 18.09 -10.38 17.12
N GLY A 43 18.33 -9.62 18.19
CA GLY A 43 17.42 -8.61 18.72
C GLY A 43 17.24 -7.33 17.89
N SER A 44 18.14 -7.00 16.95
CA SER A 44 18.09 -5.73 16.20
C SER A 44 17.76 -5.89 14.70
N LEU A 45 18.24 -6.95 14.06
CA LEU A 45 18.12 -7.15 12.61
C LEU A 45 16.79 -7.80 12.20
N LEU A 46 16.35 -8.83 12.92
CA LEU A 46 15.14 -9.56 12.59
C LEU A 46 13.88 -8.67 12.59
N PRO A 47 13.64 -7.79 13.57
CA PRO A 47 12.45 -6.93 13.59
C PRO A 47 12.44 -5.96 12.40
N SER A 48 13.61 -5.41 12.06
CA SER A 48 13.79 -4.51 10.92
C SER A 48 13.45 -5.20 9.59
N LEU A 49 13.89 -6.46 9.42
CA LEU A 49 13.56 -7.26 8.24
C LEU A 49 12.07 -7.61 8.17
N LEU A 50 11.45 -7.93 9.30
CA LEU A 50 10.01 -8.22 9.37
C LEU A 50 9.17 -7.00 9.04
N VAL A 51 9.55 -5.81 9.54
CA VAL A 51 8.92 -4.54 9.18
C VAL A 51 9.07 -4.26 7.69
N LEU A 52 10.26 -4.45 7.13
CA LEU A 52 10.52 -4.23 5.71
C LEU A 52 9.68 -5.19 4.84
N PHE A 53 9.60 -6.45 5.22
CA PHE A 53 8.77 -7.45 4.55
C PHE A 53 7.29 -7.11 4.63
N ALA A 54 6.79 -6.79 5.83
CA ALA A 54 5.39 -6.42 6.04
C ALA A 54 5.02 -5.18 5.22
N ALA A 55 5.87 -4.16 5.21
CA ALA A 55 5.68 -2.97 4.38
C ALA A 55 5.65 -3.33 2.89
N ALA A 56 6.64 -4.07 2.39
CA ALA A 56 6.69 -4.50 1.00
C ALA A 56 5.42 -5.27 0.59
N PHE A 57 5.00 -6.24 1.38
CA PHE A 57 3.82 -7.07 1.10
C PHE A 57 2.54 -6.22 1.10
N SER A 58 2.36 -5.38 2.12
CA SER A 58 1.21 -4.50 2.28
C SER A 58 1.05 -3.52 1.12
N PHE A 59 2.13 -2.81 0.78
CA PHE A 59 2.11 -1.82 -0.30
C PHE A 59 2.01 -2.46 -1.68
N TYR A 60 2.53 -3.68 -1.87
CA TYR A 60 2.29 -4.45 -3.08
C TYR A 60 0.79 -4.71 -3.31
N PHE A 61 0.07 -5.24 -2.32
CA PHE A 61 -1.37 -5.49 -2.47
C PHE A 61 -2.19 -4.19 -2.48
N GLY A 62 -1.81 -3.19 -1.69
CA GLY A 62 -2.46 -1.88 -1.71
C GLY A 62 -2.36 -1.19 -3.07
N GLY A 63 -1.15 -1.18 -3.66
CA GLY A 63 -0.93 -0.66 -5.01
C GLY A 63 -1.71 -1.44 -6.08
N MET A 64 -1.81 -2.77 -5.92
CA MET A 64 -2.59 -3.62 -6.81
C MET A 64 -4.09 -3.29 -6.76
N ALA A 65 -4.66 -3.17 -5.56
CA ALA A 65 -6.07 -2.85 -5.37
C ALA A 65 -6.41 -1.44 -5.89
N ALA A 66 -5.57 -0.45 -5.60
CA ALA A 66 -5.73 0.91 -6.13
C ALA A 66 -5.73 0.94 -7.65
N ALA A 67 -4.80 0.23 -8.30
CA ALA A 67 -4.72 0.16 -9.76
C ALA A 67 -5.89 -0.63 -10.38
N TYR A 68 -6.40 -1.66 -9.68
CA TYR A 68 -7.53 -2.45 -10.15
C TYR A 68 -8.84 -1.65 -10.16
N HIS A 69 -9.08 -0.84 -9.12
CA HIS A 69 -10.30 -0.04 -9.01
C HIS A 69 -10.22 1.35 -9.66
N ALA A 70 -9.03 1.84 -9.98
CA ALA A 70 -8.89 3.11 -10.68
C ALA A 70 -9.52 3.09 -12.08
N ARG A 71 -10.34 4.09 -12.40
CA ARG A 71 -11.03 4.19 -13.71
C ARG A 71 -10.08 4.54 -14.85
N THR A 72 -9.12 5.43 -14.61
CA THR A 72 -8.13 5.94 -15.57
C THR A 72 -6.77 6.04 -14.90
N ARG A 73 -5.68 5.98 -15.68
CA ARG A 73 -4.29 6.07 -15.19
C ARG A 73 -4.02 5.12 -14.02
N ARG A 74 -4.34 3.84 -14.22
CA ARG A 74 -4.32 2.77 -13.20
C ARG A 74 -2.96 2.60 -12.54
N ARG A 75 -1.89 2.58 -13.34
CA ARG A 75 -0.50 2.51 -12.83
C ARG A 75 -0.17 3.64 -11.86
N LEU A 76 -0.57 4.87 -12.20
CA LEU A 76 -0.33 6.06 -11.38
C LEU A 76 -1.03 5.96 -10.02
N HIS A 77 -2.25 5.42 -9.98
CA HIS A 77 -2.96 5.25 -8.71
C HIS A 77 -2.28 4.21 -7.82
N GLY A 78 -1.77 3.13 -8.40
CA GLY A 78 -0.98 2.14 -7.67
C GLY A 78 0.29 2.73 -7.07
N THR A 79 1.07 3.49 -7.86
CA THR A 79 2.29 4.15 -7.37
C THR A 79 2.00 5.21 -6.30
N LEU A 80 0.89 5.94 -6.44
CA LEU A 80 0.50 6.99 -5.50
C LEU A 80 0.21 6.45 -4.10
N VAL A 81 -0.18 5.18 -3.93
CA VAL A 81 -0.39 4.61 -2.58
C VAL A 81 0.89 4.71 -1.74
N GLY A 82 2.03 4.30 -2.30
CA GLY A 82 3.32 4.38 -1.59
C GLY A 82 3.78 5.81 -1.36
N VAL A 83 3.61 6.69 -2.35
CA VAL A 83 4.01 8.11 -2.26
C VAL A 83 3.17 8.86 -1.22
N VAL A 84 1.85 8.69 -1.25
CA VAL A 84 0.92 9.35 -0.32
C VAL A 84 1.15 8.82 1.10
N ALA A 85 1.37 7.52 1.28
CA ALA A 85 1.68 6.95 2.58
C ALA A 85 3.02 7.48 3.13
N GLY A 86 4.06 7.56 2.29
CA GLY A 86 5.35 8.14 2.67
C GLY A 86 5.23 9.61 3.07
N ALA A 87 4.49 10.40 2.31
CA ALA A 87 4.23 11.81 2.63
C ALA A 87 3.42 11.96 3.92
N ALA A 88 2.38 11.14 4.13
CA ALA A 88 1.59 11.13 5.35
C ALA A 88 2.43 10.73 6.57
N SER A 89 3.34 9.76 6.43
CA SER A 89 4.28 9.36 7.47
C SER A 89 5.26 10.49 7.83
N LEU A 90 5.79 11.19 6.84
CA LEU A 90 6.63 12.38 7.05
C LEU A 90 5.86 13.47 7.79
N LEU A 91 4.63 13.76 7.36
CA LEU A 91 3.78 14.77 8.00
C LEU A 91 3.44 14.40 9.45
N ALA A 92 3.12 13.12 9.71
CA ALA A 92 2.84 12.64 11.06
C ALA A 92 4.05 12.81 12.00
N ASN A 93 5.26 12.55 11.52
CA ASN A 93 6.49 12.77 12.28
C ASN A 93 6.75 14.26 12.52
N LEU A 94 6.57 15.12 11.51
CA LEU A 94 6.70 16.58 11.66
C LEU A 94 5.71 17.17 12.68
N LEU A 95 4.51 16.60 12.75
CA LEU A 95 3.47 17.02 13.69
C LEU A 95 3.62 16.38 15.08
N GLY A 96 4.64 15.55 15.30
CA GLY A 96 4.87 14.88 16.59
C GLY A 96 3.83 13.82 16.96
N VAL A 97 2.97 13.41 16.01
CA VAL A 97 1.90 12.41 16.22
C VAL A 97 2.32 11.03 15.69
N GLY A 98 3.42 10.96 14.95
CA GLY A 98 4.02 9.72 14.49
C GLY A 98 4.86 9.06 15.59
N ALA A 99 4.85 7.72 15.64
CA ALA A 99 5.72 6.94 16.51
C ALA A 99 7.22 7.05 16.16
N GLY A 100 7.58 7.79 15.11
CA GLY A 100 8.93 7.87 14.52
C GLY A 100 9.75 9.09 14.93
N THR A 101 9.34 9.87 15.94
CA THR A 101 10.18 10.96 16.48
C THR A 101 11.52 10.46 17.03
N GLN A 102 11.60 9.20 17.47
CA GLN A 102 12.85 8.53 17.85
C GLN A 102 13.65 8.00 16.64
N ALA A 103 13.03 7.81 15.47
CA ALA A 103 13.71 7.27 14.29
C ALA A 103 14.74 8.26 13.71
N THR A 104 14.67 9.54 14.09
CA THR A 104 15.63 10.59 13.72
C THR A 104 16.81 10.71 14.67
N GLU A 105 16.81 10.00 15.80
CA GLU A 105 17.86 10.11 16.82
C GLU A 105 19.14 9.33 16.47
N THR A 106 19.03 8.35 15.58
CA THR A 106 20.17 7.51 15.17
C THR A 106 20.29 7.44 13.64
N PRO A 107 21.49 7.63 13.05
CA PRO A 107 21.68 7.54 11.60
C PRO A 107 21.20 6.22 10.99
N GLY A 108 21.32 5.11 11.73
CA GLY A 108 20.82 3.79 11.31
C GLY A 108 19.30 3.71 11.20
N LEU A 109 18.56 4.35 12.09
CA LEU A 109 17.09 4.39 12.04
C LEU A 109 16.59 5.28 10.89
N ILE A 110 17.30 6.38 10.61
CA ILE A 110 17.02 7.22 9.44
C ILE A 110 17.20 6.40 8.15
N ALA A 111 18.31 5.66 8.03
CA ALA A 111 18.57 4.82 6.87
C ALA A 111 17.49 3.73 6.71
N LEU A 112 17.09 3.07 7.81
CA LEU A 112 16.02 2.08 7.79
C LEU A 112 14.67 2.70 7.38
N TYR A 113 14.33 3.87 7.92
CA TYR A 113 13.09 4.58 7.57
C TYR A 113 13.03 4.94 6.08
N LEU A 114 14.11 5.50 5.54
CA LEU A 114 14.22 5.81 4.11
C LEU A 114 14.16 4.55 3.26
N LEU A 115 14.79 3.46 3.70
CA LEU A 115 14.73 2.16 3.03
C LEU A 115 13.30 1.62 3.00
N VAL A 116 12.56 1.70 4.11
CA VAL A 116 11.16 1.27 4.19
C VAL A 116 10.28 2.09 3.26
N ILE A 117 10.47 3.42 3.18
CA ILE A 117 9.74 4.26 2.21
C ILE A 117 10.07 3.84 0.78
N ALA A 118 11.34 3.69 0.45
CA ALA A 118 11.78 3.32 -0.90
C ALA A 118 11.20 1.96 -1.32
N VAL A 119 11.29 0.95 -0.45
CA VAL A 119 10.72 -0.39 -0.68
C VAL A 119 9.20 -0.33 -0.79
N SER A 120 8.52 0.48 0.02
CA SER A 120 7.07 0.65 -0.06
C SER A 120 6.61 1.24 -1.40
N ILE A 121 7.32 2.27 -1.89
CA ILE A 121 7.04 2.87 -3.20
C ILE A 121 7.33 1.86 -4.33
N ALA A 122 8.45 1.14 -4.25
CA ALA A 122 8.79 0.11 -5.23
C ALA A 122 7.74 -1.01 -5.26
N ALA A 123 7.34 -1.52 -4.09
CA ALA A 123 6.32 -2.54 -3.95
C ALA A 123 4.96 -2.08 -4.50
N ALA A 124 4.53 -0.87 -4.14
CA ALA A 124 3.29 -0.28 -4.66
C ALA A 124 3.33 -0.12 -6.19
N THR A 125 4.50 0.21 -6.76
CA THR A 125 4.69 0.30 -8.20
C THR A 125 4.54 -1.06 -8.88
N VAL A 126 5.17 -2.11 -8.34
CA VAL A 126 5.05 -3.48 -8.87
C VAL A 126 3.62 -4.00 -8.72
N GLY A 127 3.00 -3.76 -7.56
CA GLY A 127 1.60 -4.07 -7.28
C GLY A 127 0.65 -3.40 -8.26
N GLY A 128 0.85 -2.11 -8.51
CA GLY A 128 0.05 -1.34 -9.48
C GLY A 128 0.14 -1.87 -10.90
N LYS A 129 1.33 -2.29 -11.35
CA LYS A 129 1.50 -2.96 -12.66
C LYS A 129 0.70 -4.27 -12.72
N ARG A 130 0.74 -5.08 -11.66
CA ARG A 130 -0.03 -6.33 -11.58
C ARG A 130 -1.53 -6.08 -11.55
N GLY A 131 -2.00 -5.08 -10.81
CA GLY A 131 -3.43 -4.75 -10.70
C GLY A 131 -4.04 -4.28 -12.02
N GLU A 132 -3.28 -3.51 -12.81
CA GLU A 132 -3.70 -3.14 -14.15
C GLU A 132 -3.79 -4.35 -15.09
N ALA A 133 -2.80 -5.24 -15.06
CA ALA A 133 -2.81 -6.47 -15.87
C ALA A 133 -4.00 -7.36 -15.50
N LEU A 134 -4.31 -7.49 -14.21
CA LEU A 134 -5.44 -8.26 -13.70
C LEU A 134 -6.77 -7.67 -14.18
N TYR A 135 -6.91 -6.35 -14.17
CA TYR A 135 -8.09 -5.69 -14.71
C TYR A 135 -8.24 -5.90 -16.22
N ALA A 136 -7.14 -5.78 -16.98
CA ALA A 136 -7.15 -6.01 -18.42
C ALA A 136 -7.54 -7.45 -18.77
N TYR A 137 -7.08 -8.42 -17.97
CA TYR A 137 -7.48 -9.82 -18.09
C TYR A 137 -8.97 -10.01 -17.77
N ASN A 138 -9.46 -9.49 -16.65
CA ASN A 138 -10.87 -9.63 -16.25
C ASN A 138 -11.86 -8.96 -17.24
N ARG A 139 -11.46 -7.87 -17.90
CA ARG A 139 -12.26 -7.25 -18.96
C ARG A 139 -12.48 -8.15 -20.17
N LYS A 140 -11.57 -9.09 -20.46
CA LYS A 140 -11.74 -10.03 -21.58
C LYS A 140 -12.89 -11.02 -21.34
N PHE A 141 -13.21 -11.27 -20.07
CA PHE A 141 -14.24 -12.24 -19.66
C PHE A 141 -15.48 -11.57 -19.05
N SER A 142 -15.47 -10.25 -18.88
CA SER A 142 -16.63 -9.50 -18.40
C SER A 142 -17.53 -9.15 -19.60
N PRO A 143 -18.85 -9.48 -19.55
CA PRO A 143 -19.78 -9.04 -20.57
C PRO A 143 -19.72 -7.52 -20.72
N PRO A 144 -19.87 -6.95 -21.93
CA PRO A 144 -19.89 -5.51 -22.10
C PRO A 144 -20.97 -4.93 -21.19
N GLU A 145 -20.53 -4.11 -20.23
CA GLU A 145 -21.39 -3.30 -19.38
C GLU A 145 -22.39 -2.62 -20.32
N LYS A 146 -23.67 -2.99 -20.22
CA LYS A 146 -24.74 -2.41 -21.01
C LYS A 146 -24.72 -0.92 -20.72
N THR A 147 -24.01 -0.17 -21.55
CA THR A 147 -24.15 1.28 -21.62
C THR A 147 -25.62 1.47 -21.96
N SER A 148 -26.39 1.86 -20.95
CA SER A 148 -27.70 2.42 -21.10
C SER A 148 -27.56 3.56 -22.12
N ARG A 149 -27.71 3.23 -23.40
CA ARG A 149 -27.96 4.16 -24.49
C ARG A 149 -29.24 4.87 -24.07
N LYS A 150 -29.07 6.01 -23.40
CA LYS A 150 -30.14 6.97 -23.19
C LYS A 150 -30.59 7.35 -24.61
N PRO A 151 -31.80 6.99 -25.04
CA PRO A 151 -32.24 7.36 -26.38
C PRO A 151 -32.27 8.88 -26.43
N SER A 152 -31.50 9.47 -27.34
CA SER A 152 -31.60 10.87 -27.66
C SER A 152 -33.02 11.12 -28.16
N ARG A 153 -33.86 11.72 -27.30
CA ARG A 153 -35.09 12.36 -27.76
C ARG A 153 -34.67 13.51 -28.69
N ARG A 154 -34.58 13.22 -29.98
CA ARG A 154 -34.82 14.20 -31.04
C ARG A 154 -36.24 14.72 -30.82
N ARG A 155 -36.34 15.94 -30.31
CA ARG A 155 -37.52 16.78 -30.50
C ARG A 155 -37.32 17.43 -31.86
N ASP A 156 -37.79 16.74 -32.89
CA ASP A 156 -38.23 17.39 -34.12
C ASP A 156 -39.71 17.74 -33.90
N GLY A 157 -40.07 18.99 -34.15
CA GLY A 157 -41.42 19.57 -34.01
C GLY A 157 -41.29 21.09 -33.93
N SER A 158 -41.21 21.77 -35.08
CA SER A 158 -42.34 22.27 -35.90
C SER A 158 -43.05 23.42 -35.22
#